data_AF-A0A6H5IDY5-F1
#
_entry.id   AF-A0A6H5IDY5-F1
#
_cell.length_a   1.000
_cell.length_b   1.000
_cell.length_c   1.000
_cell.angle_alpha   90.00
_cell.angle_beta   90.00
_cell.angle_gamma   90.00
#
_symmetry.space_group_name_H-M   'P 1'
#
loop_
_entity.id
_entity.type
_entity.pdbx_description
1 polymer ?
#
loop_
_entity_poly.entity_id
_entity_poly.type
_entity_poly.pdbx_seq_one_letter_code
_entity_poly.pdbx_strand_id
1 'polypeptide(L)'
;MLKDGFSMSANEGQEELEEVQSDLRKKEEDFEKQVGSTLVQDPETGVIRKCPKRSVVMMISRIFLQAFSLTFLAEWGDRSQLTTIILGAREDVYGVVVGGILGHSICTGLAVLGGRMIAQRISVRTVTIIGGIVFLIFAVTSLFVNSTEASKESKEANI
;
A
#
# COMPACT_ATOMS: atom_id res chain seq x y z
N MET A 1 -6.42 -13.98 14.84
CA MET A 1 -5.05 -13.52 14.50
C MET A 1 -3.96 -14.21 15.32
N LEU A 2 -3.85 -13.98 16.64
CA LEU A 2 -2.77 -14.60 17.45
C LEU A 2 -2.98 -16.11 17.66
N LYS A 3 -4.22 -16.54 17.92
CA LYS A 3 -4.61 -17.96 18.01
C LYS A 3 -4.38 -18.69 16.68
N ASP A 4 -4.76 -18.05 15.57
CA ASP A 4 -4.56 -18.59 14.21
C ASP A 4 -3.07 -18.70 13.87
N GLY A 5 -2.25 -17.68 14.18
CA GLY A 5 -0.79 -17.74 13.97
C GLY A 5 -0.08 -18.81 14.83
N PHE A 6 -0.63 -19.14 16.01
CA PHE A 6 -0.12 -20.21 16.86
C PHE A 6 -0.58 -21.60 16.41
N SER A 7 -1.80 -21.70 15.86
CA SER A 7 -2.41 -22.96 15.40
C SER A 7 -2.10 -23.29 13.93
N MET A 8 -1.58 -22.35 13.14
CA MET A 8 -1.08 -22.60 11.78
C MET A 8 0.09 -23.59 11.84
N SER A 9 -0.10 -24.78 11.28
CA SER A 9 1.03 -25.66 10.96
C SER A 9 1.89 -24.97 9.88
N ALA A 10 3.20 -25.21 9.88
CA ALA A 10 4.11 -24.55 8.94
C ALA A 10 3.71 -24.76 7.46
N ASN A 11 3.03 -25.87 7.16
CA ASN A 11 2.59 -26.23 5.81
C ASN A 11 1.31 -25.50 5.35
N GLU A 12 0.29 -25.39 6.20
CA GLU A 12 -1.02 -24.82 5.84
C GLU A 12 -0.92 -23.33 5.50
N GLY A 13 -0.12 -22.59 6.27
CA GLY A 13 0.18 -21.19 5.97
C GLY A 13 1.01 -20.97 4.71
N GLN A 14 1.70 -22.00 4.22
CA GLN A 14 2.42 -21.95 2.95
C GLN A 14 1.51 -22.34 1.77
N GLU A 15 0.63 -23.32 1.97
CA GLU A 15 -0.37 -23.77 0.98
C GLU A 15 -1.38 -22.67 0.65
N GLU A 16 -1.95 -22.01 1.65
CA GLU A 16 -2.85 -20.85 1.48
C GLU A 16 -2.16 -19.69 0.74
N LEU A 17 -0.87 -19.49 1.02
CA LEU A 17 -0.06 -18.47 0.37
C LEU A 17 0.17 -18.79 -1.11
N GLU A 18 0.47 -20.06 -1.40
CA GLU A 18 0.72 -20.57 -2.74
C GLU A 18 -0.56 -20.52 -3.58
N GLU A 19 -1.72 -20.86 -2.98
CA GLU A 19 -3.03 -20.72 -3.60
C GLU A 19 -3.33 -19.24 -3.92
N VAL A 20 -3.21 -18.33 -2.94
CA VAL A 20 -3.41 -16.88 -3.16
C VAL A 20 -2.46 -16.33 -4.22
N GLN A 21 -1.19 -16.76 -4.22
CA GLN A 21 -0.22 -16.33 -5.21
C GLN A 21 -0.56 -16.85 -6.62
N SER A 22 -1.08 -18.08 -6.72
CA SER A 22 -1.56 -18.66 -7.98
C SER A 22 -2.80 -17.92 -8.51
N ASP A 23 -3.72 -17.55 -7.62
CA ASP A 23 -4.93 -16.78 -7.94
C ASP A 23 -4.61 -15.36 -8.37
N LEU A 24 -3.67 -14.68 -7.69
CA LEU A 24 -3.19 -13.36 -8.08
C LEU A 24 -2.48 -13.39 -9.43
N ARG A 25 -1.60 -14.38 -9.67
CA ARG A 25 -0.92 -14.57 -10.97
C ARG A 25 -1.94 -14.83 -12.08
N LYS A 26 -2.97 -15.65 -11.82
CA LYS A 26 -4.04 -15.92 -12.78
C LYS A 26 -4.87 -14.67 -13.08
N LYS A 27 -5.20 -13.88 -12.05
CA LYS A 27 -5.84 -12.55 -12.23
C LYS A 27 -4.96 -11.58 -13.02
N GLU A 28 -3.65 -11.59 -12.79
CA GLU A 28 -2.69 -10.77 -13.53
C GLU A 28 -2.61 -11.22 -15.00
N GLU A 29 -2.54 -12.52 -15.27
CA GLU A 29 -2.59 -13.08 -16.63
C GLU A 29 -3.92 -12.79 -17.34
N ASP A 30 -5.05 -12.87 -16.63
CA ASP A 30 -6.36 -12.54 -17.19
C ASP A 30 -6.50 -11.04 -17.45
N PHE A 31 -5.94 -10.20 -16.56
CA PHE A 31 -5.84 -8.76 -16.76
C PHE A 31 -4.93 -8.43 -17.96
N GLU A 32 -3.78 -9.08 -18.08
CA GLU A 32 -2.89 -8.95 -19.24
C GLU A 32 -3.54 -9.44 -20.53
N LYS A 33 -4.28 -10.56 -20.51
CA LYS A 33 -5.04 -11.05 -21.67
C LYS A 33 -6.19 -10.14 -22.03
N GLN A 34 -6.89 -9.53 -21.07
CA GLN A 34 -7.96 -8.57 -21.33
C GLN A 34 -7.38 -7.27 -21.93
N VAL A 35 -6.22 -6.82 -21.43
CA VAL A 35 -5.47 -5.69 -21.97
C VAL A 35 -4.88 -6.01 -23.35
N GLY A 36 -4.39 -7.24 -23.57
CA GLY A 36 -3.84 -7.74 -24.83
C GLY A 36 -4.91 -8.03 -25.89
N SER A 37 -6.09 -8.48 -25.49
CA SER A 37 -7.26 -8.70 -26.35
C SER A 37 -7.82 -7.38 -26.88
N THR A 38 -7.78 -6.31 -26.06
CA THR A 38 -8.08 -4.95 -26.52
C THR A 38 -7.09 -4.45 -27.60
N LEU A 39 -5.91 -5.07 -27.73
CA LEU A 39 -4.91 -4.75 -28.76
C LEU A 39 -5.07 -5.56 -30.06
N VAL A 40 -5.99 -6.54 -30.13
CA VAL A 40 -6.23 -7.37 -31.31
C VAL A 40 -7.72 -7.47 -31.59
N GLN A 41 -8.34 -6.35 -31.97
CA GLN A 41 -9.67 -6.39 -32.56
C GLN A 41 -9.62 -5.71 -33.93
N ASP A 42 -9.29 -6.51 -34.95
CA ASP A 42 -10.01 -6.58 -36.23
C ASP A 42 -9.40 -7.70 -37.11
N PRO A 43 -9.94 -8.93 -37.09
CA PRO A 43 -9.51 -10.00 -38.00
C PRO A 43 -10.02 -9.80 -39.46
N GLU A 44 -10.79 -8.75 -39.76
CA GLU A 44 -11.49 -8.59 -41.05
C GLU A 44 -10.80 -7.64 -42.05
N THR A 45 -9.71 -6.96 -41.68
CA THR A 45 -9.00 -6.05 -42.61
C THR A 45 -7.50 -6.33 -42.61
N GLY A 46 -7.01 -7.03 -43.65
CA GLY A 46 -5.60 -7.43 -43.82
C GLY A 46 -4.60 -6.28 -44.04
N VAL A 47 -4.65 -5.22 -43.23
CA VAL A 47 -3.72 -4.09 -43.27
C VAL A 47 -2.94 -4.02 -41.96
N ILE A 48 -1.68 -4.46 -42.00
CA ILE A 48 -0.74 -4.31 -40.89
C ILE A 48 -0.32 -2.83 -40.80
N ARG A 49 -0.98 -2.05 -39.95
CA ARG A 49 -0.44 -0.76 -39.48
C ARG A 49 0.45 -0.99 -38.26
N LYS A 50 1.77 -1.07 -38.45
CA LYS A 50 2.71 -0.90 -37.33
C LYS A 50 2.64 0.55 -36.85
N CYS A 51 2.06 0.78 -35.67
CA CYS A 51 2.30 2.01 -34.93
C CYS A 51 2.55 1.68 -33.45
N PRO A 52 3.81 1.42 -33.05
CA PRO A 52 4.14 0.94 -31.70
C PRO A 52 4.20 2.05 -30.64
N LYS A 53 3.64 3.24 -30.90
CA LYS A 53 3.72 4.38 -29.97
C LYS A 53 2.52 4.53 -29.03
N ARG A 54 1.40 3.85 -29.29
CA ARG A 54 0.17 3.97 -28.45
C ARG A 54 0.08 2.95 -27.32
N SER A 55 0.80 1.83 -27.43
CA SER A 55 0.76 0.72 -26.45
C SER A 55 1.57 1.01 -25.18
N VAL A 56 2.79 1.54 -25.30
CA VAL A 56 3.60 1.91 -24.12
C VAL A 56 2.95 3.05 -23.33
N VAL A 57 2.33 4.02 -24.02
CA VAL A 57 1.56 5.09 -23.36
C VAL A 57 0.32 4.54 -22.66
N MET A 58 -0.40 3.57 -23.25
CA MET A 58 -1.55 2.93 -22.59
C MET A 58 -1.14 2.04 -21.40
N MET A 59 -0.03 1.30 -21.51
CA MET A 59 0.50 0.46 -20.42
C MET A 59 1.03 1.31 -19.27
N ILE A 60 1.85 2.33 -19.57
CA ILE A 60 2.30 3.32 -18.59
C ILE A 60 1.09 4.03 -17.99
N SER A 61 0.11 4.44 -18.79
CA SER A 61 -1.08 5.13 -18.29
C SER A 61 -1.93 4.26 -17.37
N ARG A 62 -2.12 2.96 -17.65
CA ARG A 62 -2.87 2.05 -16.78
C ARG A 62 -2.15 1.76 -15.46
N ILE A 63 -0.87 1.40 -15.52
CA ILE A 63 -0.06 1.14 -14.32
C ILE A 63 0.08 2.40 -13.48
N PHE A 64 0.30 3.55 -14.14
CA PHE A 64 0.30 4.86 -13.48
C PHE A 64 -1.04 5.16 -12.82
N LEU A 65 -2.17 4.98 -13.51
CA LEU A 65 -3.50 5.26 -12.95
C LEU A 65 -3.81 4.33 -11.76
N GLN A 66 -3.39 3.07 -11.83
CA GLN A 66 -3.55 2.11 -10.75
C GLN A 66 -2.69 2.48 -9.54
N ALA A 67 -1.39 2.70 -9.73
CA ALA A 67 -0.49 3.11 -8.66
C ALA A 67 -0.91 4.46 -8.06
N PHE A 68 -1.25 5.43 -8.92
CA PHE A 68 -1.79 6.72 -8.51
C PHE A 68 -3.06 6.55 -7.69
N SER A 69 -4.06 5.79 -8.16
CA SER A 69 -5.32 5.64 -7.43
C SER A 69 -5.11 4.93 -6.09
N LEU A 70 -4.27 3.90 -6.04
CA LEU A 70 -3.95 3.19 -4.79
C LEU A 70 -3.25 4.11 -3.79
N THR A 71 -2.21 4.83 -4.20
CA THR A 71 -1.47 5.75 -3.33
C THR A 71 -2.32 6.96 -2.94
N PHE A 72 -3.06 7.53 -3.88
CA PHE A 72 -3.94 8.66 -3.63
C PHE A 72 -5.04 8.34 -2.62
N LEU A 73 -5.70 7.19 -2.76
CA LEU A 73 -6.72 6.76 -1.79
C LEU A 73 -6.11 6.41 -0.44
N ALA A 74 -4.91 5.79 -0.42
CA ALA A 74 -4.21 5.48 0.82
C ALA A 74 -3.80 6.75 1.60
N GLU A 75 -3.44 7.81 0.88
CA GLU A 75 -2.98 9.09 1.45
C GLU A 75 -4.11 10.14 1.53
N TRP A 76 -5.34 9.83 1.09
CA TRP A 76 -6.44 10.79 1.05
C TRP A 76 -6.84 11.22 2.47
N GLY A 77 -6.56 12.48 2.82
CA GLY A 77 -6.84 13.01 4.15
C GLY A 77 -5.77 12.67 5.19
N ASP A 78 -4.57 12.25 4.77
CA ASP A 78 -3.47 12.03 5.71
C ASP A 78 -2.96 13.35 6.34
N ARG A 79 -2.40 13.22 7.55
CA ARG A 79 -1.81 14.33 8.31
C ARG A 79 -0.67 15.01 7.57
N SER A 80 0.01 14.30 6.67
CA SER A 80 1.03 14.89 5.80
C SER A 80 0.47 16.02 4.94
N GLN A 81 -0.78 15.94 4.47
CA GLN A 81 -1.41 16.98 3.66
C GLN A 81 -1.66 18.26 4.46
N LEU A 82 -2.24 18.13 5.67
CA LEU A 82 -2.45 19.27 6.57
C LEU A 82 -1.13 19.90 7.02
N THR A 83 -0.13 19.07 7.32
CA THR A 83 1.20 19.53 7.71
C THR A 83 1.85 20.33 6.58
N THR A 84 1.71 19.88 5.34
CA THR A 84 2.24 20.56 4.15
C THR A 84 1.56 21.92 3.94
N ILE A 85 0.22 22.01 4.11
CA ILE A 85 -0.52 23.28 4.02
C ILE A 85 -0.07 24.26 5.10
N ILE A 86 0.04 23.80 6.36
CA ILE A 86 0.47 24.65 7.48
C ILE A 86 1.91 25.11 7.27
N LEU A 87 2.81 24.23 6.85
CA LEU A 87 4.21 24.57 6.64
C LEU A 87 4.37 25.53 5.45
N GLY A 88 3.65 25.30 4.35
CA GLY A 88 3.64 26.21 3.20
C GLY A 88 2.98 27.56 3.48
N ALA A 89 2.12 27.66 4.50
CA ALA A 89 1.57 28.93 4.96
C ALA A 89 2.54 29.71 5.87
N ARG A 90 3.54 29.03 6.47
CA ARG A 90 4.51 29.65 7.38
C ARG A 90 5.89 29.89 6.76
N GLU A 91 6.28 29.07 5.80
CA GLU A 91 7.59 29.06 5.14
C GLU A 91 7.46 29.19 3.62
N ASP A 92 8.59 29.26 2.91
CA ASP A 92 8.59 29.32 1.45
C ASP A 92 7.98 28.04 0.84
N VAL A 93 6.91 28.22 0.07
CA VAL A 93 6.15 27.16 -0.60
C VAL A 93 7.04 26.28 -1.47
N TYR A 94 8.02 26.86 -2.16
CA TYR A 94 8.93 26.09 -3.01
C TYR A 94 9.82 25.15 -2.19
N GLY A 95 10.30 25.62 -1.03
CA GLY A 95 11.10 24.80 -0.11
C GLY A 95 10.30 23.62 0.44
N VAL A 96 9.04 23.86 0.82
CA VAL A 96 8.14 22.81 1.34
C VAL A 96 7.81 21.76 0.28
N VAL A 97 7.52 22.19 -0.95
CA VAL A 97 7.22 21.27 -2.05
C VAL A 97 8.43 20.43 -2.42
N VAL A 98 9.61 21.03 -2.57
CA VAL A 98 10.83 20.29 -2.92
C VAL A 98 11.23 19.33 -1.80
N GLY A 99 11.17 19.77 -0.56
CA GLY A 99 11.45 18.92 0.61
C GLY A 99 10.47 17.76 0.73
N GLY A 100 9.18 18.00 0.50
CA GLY A 100 8.14 16.96 0.50
C GLY A 100 8.35 15.92 -0.61
N ILE A 101 8.63 16.37 -1.83
CA ILE A 101 8.92 15.46 -2.97
C ILE A 101 10.15 14.60 -2.67
N LEU A 102 11.25 15.20 -2.19
CA LEU A 102 12.47 14.46 -1.87
C LEU A 102 12.25 13.47 -0.73
N GLY A 103 11.62 13.90 0.36
CA GLY A 103 11.33 13.05 1.51
C GLY A 103 10.43 11.87 1.14
N HIS A 104 9.35 12.13 0.40
CA HIS A 104 8.44 11.08 -0.04
C HIS A 104 9.12 10.13 -1.04
N SER A 105 9.91 10.64 -1.97
CA SER A 105 10.68 9.81 -2.93
C SER A 105 11.65 8.86 -2.22
N ILE A 106 12.37 9.34 -1.20
CA ILE A 106 13.27 8.52 -0.39
C ILE A 106 12.49 7.48 0.40
N CYS A 107 11.39 7.88 1.04
CA CYS A 107 10.52 6.97 1.80
C CYS A 107 9.98 5.84 0.93
N THR A 108 9.40 6.17 -0.23
CA THR A 108 8.88 5.19 -1.18
C THR A 108 10.00 4.30 -1.72
N GLY A 109 11.16 4.86 -2.05
CA GLY A 109 12.31 4.08 -2.52
C GLY A 109 12.78 3.05 -1.48
N LEU A 110 12.89 3.47 -0.21
CA LEU A 110 13.24 2.58 0.90
C LEU A 110 12.16 1.54 1.16
N ALA A 111 10.88 1.89 1.07
CA ALA A 111 9.78 0.96 1.24
C ALA A 111 9.79 -0.14 0.16
N VAL A 112 10.08 0.22 -1.10
CA VAL A 112 10.17 -0.75 -2.21
C VAL A 112 11.38 -1.66 -2.04
N LEU A 113 12.55 -1.10 -1.73
CA LEU A 113 13.79 -1.88 -1.51
C LEU A 113 13.67 -2.79 -0.28
N GLY A 114 13.20 -2.23 0.84
CA GLY A 114 12.98 -2.94 2.09
C GLY A 114 11.91 -4.02 1.94
N GLY A 115 10.77 -3.68 1.32
CA GLY A 115 9.68 -4.61 1.05
C GLY A 115 10.13 -5.80 0.20
N ARG A 116 10.91 -5.54 -0.86
CA ARG A 116 11.50 -6.61 -1.68
C ARG A 116 12.44 -7.52 -0.86
N MET A 117 13.27 -6.96 0.00
CA MET A 117 14.20 -7.74 0.82
C MET A 117 13.48 -8.56 1.90
N ILE A 118 12.45 -7.99 2.51
CA ILE A 118 11.59 -8.61 3.53
C ILE A 118 10.77 -9.74 2.92
N ALA A 119 10.16 -9.52 1.75
CA ALA A 119 9.34 -10.52 1.05
C ALA A 119 10.15 -11.77 0.68
N GLN A 120 11.46 -11.64 0.43
CA GLN A 120 12.33 -12.77 0.10
C GLN A 120 12.80 -13.58 1.33
N ARG A 121 12.66 -13.04 2.54
CA ARG A 121 13.28 -13.60 3.76
C ARG A 121 12.31 -13.96 4.87
N ILE A 122 11.07 -13.46 4.85
CA ILE A 122 10.12 -13.63 5.94
C ILE A 122 8.92 -14.47 5.50
N SER A 123 8.68 -15.58 6.19
CA SER A 123 7.47 -16.40 6.05
C SER A 123 6.23 -15.65 6.57
N VAL A 124 5.08 -15.82 5.91
CA VAL A 124 3.81 -15.21 6.33
C VAL A 124 3.43 -15.55 7.76
N ARG A 125 3.82 -16.71 8.28
CA ARG A 125 3.62 -17.05 9.69
C ARG A 125 4.29 -16.04 10.63
N THR A 126 5.51 -15.63 10.32
CA THR A 126 6.26 -14.64 11.12
C THR A 126 5.58 -13.27 11.07
N VAL A 127 5.09 -12.86 9.89
CA VAL A 127 4.38 -11.59 9.72
C VAL A 127 3.08 -11.58 10.54
N THR A 128 2.30 -12.66 10.50
CA THR A 128 1.04 -12.79 11.24
C THR A 128 1.25 -12.77 12.76
N ILE A 129 2.28 -13.45 13.26
CA ILE A 129 2.61 -13.45 14.69
C ILE A 129 3.06 -12.05 15.15
N ILE A 130 3.97 -11.41 14.40
CA ILE A 130 4.45 -10.07 14.73
C ILE A 130 3.29 -9.06 14.69
N GLY A 131 2.48 -9.09 13.63
CA GLY A 131 1.31 -8.22 13.50
C GLY A 131 0.32 -8.41 14.65
N GLY A 132 0.07 -9.64 15.06
CA GLY A 132 -0.76 -9.94 16.23
C GLY A 132 -0.19 -9.38 17.53
N ILE A 133 1.12 -9.53 17.77
CA ILE A 133 1.77 -9.01 18.98
C ILE A 133 1.70 -7.48 19.01
N VAL A 134 2.04 -6.82 17.91
CA VAL A 134 1.97 -5.35 17.79
C VAL A 134 0.54 -4.86 18.02
N PHE A 135 -0.45 -5.55 17.47
CA PHE A 135 -1.86 -5.22 17.68
C PHE A 135 -2.27 -5.34 19.16
N LEU A 136 -1.79 -6.37 19.86
CA LEU A 136 -2.08 -6.58 21.28
C LEU A 136 -1.42 -5.48 22.14
N ILE A 137 -0.17 -5.13 21.85
CA ILE A 137 0.51 -4.00 22.51
C ILE A 137 -0.27 -2.72 22.29
N PHE A 138 -0.65 -2.42 21.04
CA PHE A 138 -1.40 -1.23 20.70
C PHE A 138 -2.76 -1.17 21.41
N ALA A 139 -3.49 -2.29 21.47
CA ALA A 139 -4.77 -2.37 22.18
C ALA A 139 -4.62 -2.08 23.68
N VAL A 140 -3.57 -2.63 24.31
CA VAL A 140 -3.27 -2.39 25.73
C VAL A 140 -2.87 -0.94 25.98
N THR A 141 -1.95 -0.40 25.17
CA THR A 141 -1.54 1.01 25.28
C THR A 141 -2.72 1.95 25.07
N SER A 142 -3.58 1.69 24.09
CA SER A 142 -4.78 2.50 23.84
C SER A 142 -5.73 2.49 25.03
N LEU A 143 -5.90 1.35 25.71
CA LEU A 143 -6.72 1.27 26.92
C LEU A 143 -6.16 2.15 28.05
N PHE A 144 -4.87 2.06 28.32
CA PHE A 144 -4.22 2.85 29.39
C PHE A 144 -4.13 4.35 29.08
N VAL A 145 -3.85 4.71 27.82
CA VAL A 145 -3.85 6.11 27.36
C VAL A 145 -5.24 6.71 27.51
N ASN A 146 -6.30 5.99 27.10
CA ASN A 146 -7.67 6.46 27.24
C ASN A 146 -8.11 6.60 28.71
N SER A 147 -7.67 5.71 29.61
CA SER A 147 -7.92 5.83 31.05
C SER A 147 -7.24 7.05 31.69
N THR A 148 -6.12 7.50 31.12
CA THR A 148 -5.38 8.68 31.64
C THR A 148 -6.12 9.97 31.32
N GLU A 149 -6.68 10.09 30.11
CA GLU A 149 -7.45 11.25 29.66
C GLU A 149 -8.77 11.40 30.44
N ALA A 150 -9.47 10.29 30.72
CA ALA A 150 -10.70 10.28 31.53
C ALA A 150 -10.47 10.80 32.98
N SER A 151 -9.28 10.57 33.55
CA SER A 151 -8.93 11.08 34.88
C SER A 151 -8.62 12.59 34.90
N LYS A 152 -8.20 13.15 33.76
CA LYS A 152 -7.90 14.58 33.61
C LYS A 152 -9.19 15.38 33.37
N GLU A 153 -10.07 14.91 32.49
CA GLU A 153 -11.39 15.53 32.27
C GLU A 153 -12.21 15.60 33.55
N SER A 154 -12.20 14.54 34.38
CA SER A 154 -12.93 14.55 35.65
C SER A 154 -12.33 15.49 36.71
N LYS A 155 -11.06 15.91 36.55
CA LYS A 155 -10.43 16.92 37.42
C LYS A 155 -10.65 18.34 36.91
N GLU A 156 -10.71 18.57 35.60
CA GLU A 156 -11.05 19.87 35.01
C GLU A 156 -12.55 20.19 35.10
N ALA A 157 -13.43 19.19 34.97
CA ALA A 157 -14.88 19.39 35.09
C ALA A 157 -15.36 19.62 36.54
N ASN A 158 -14.47 19.51 37.53
CA ASN A 158 -14.75 19.71 38.96
C ASN A 158 -13.97 20.89 39.56
N ILE A 159 -13.47 21.80 38.69
CA ILE A 159 -12.93 23.13 39.03
C ILE A 159 -13.86 24.18 38.44
#